data_AF-A0A7K0Y530-F1
#
_entry.id   AF-A0A7K0Y530-F1
#
_cell.length_a   1.000
_cell.length_b   1.000
_cell.length_c   1.000
_cell.angle_alpha   90.00
_cell.angle_beta   90.00
_cell.angle_gamma   90.00
#
_symmetry.space_group_name_H-M   'P 1'
#
loop_
_entity.id
_entity.type
_entity.pdbx_description
1 polymer ?
#
loop_
_entity_poly.entity_id
_entity_poly.type
_entity_poly.pdbx_seq_one_letter_code
_entity_poly.pdbx_strand_id
1 'polypeptide(L)'
;MPAPFRIVFEQRAETPKYLSALVPLISVLAALVAGALFLTVTGYSAIDTYKNMLDDGFLTYRGITETLGLSTVLICTGIAAAFSFQMNLYNIGGEGQLYLGMIGAAWAGLALGPHLPS
;
A
#
# COMPACT_ATOMS: atom_id res chain seq x y z
N MET A 1 38.06 35.79 10.74
CA MET A 1 37.39 35.55 12.04
C MET A 1 36.44 34.37 11.84
N PRO A 2 36.70 33.18 12.41
CA PRO A 2 35.78 32.04 12.27
C PRO A 2 34.52 32.29 13.10
N ALA A 3 33.35 31.96 12.56
CA ALA A 3 32.07 32.17 13.24
C ALA A 3 31.98 31.31 14.53
N PRO A 4 31.43 31.83 15.65
CA PRO A 4 31.47 31.18 16.96
C PRO A 4 30.43 30.05 17.15
N PHE A 5 29.74 29.61 16.10
CA PHE A 5 28.65 28.64 16.20
C PHE A 5 28.99 27.34 15.49
N ARG A 6 29.13 26.25 16.25
CA ARG A 6 29.29 24.89 15.75
C ARG A 6 27.91 24.24 15.67
N ILE A 7 27.33 24.18 14.48
CA ILE A 7 26.06 23.47 14.23
C ILE A 7 26.36 21.97 14.31
N VAL A 8 25.84 21.31 15.34
CA VAL A 8 25.92 19.86 15.50
C VAL A 8 24.56 19.28 15.15
N PHE A 9 24.48 18.55 14.03
CA PHE A 9 23.29 17.81 13.65
C PHE A 9 23.22 16.54 14.51
N GLU A 10 22.40 16.58 15.55
CA GLU A 10 22.11 15.41 16.39
C GLU A 10 20.86 14.70 15.86
N GLN A 11 20.96 13.39 15.64
CA GLN A 11 19.83 12.58 15.20
C GLN A 11 18.80 12.53 16.34
N ARG A 12 17.60 13.08 16.13
CA ARG A 12 16.52 12.96 17.12
C ARG A 12 16.18 11.49 17.33
N ALA A 13 16.53 10.95 18.49
CA ALA A 13 16.24 9.57 18.88
C ALA A 13 14.74 9.34 19.16
N GLU A 14 14.00 10.39 19.53
CA GLU A 14 12.59 10.32 19.92
C GLU A 14 11.75 11.20 18.97
N THR A 15 10.98 10.57 18.07
CA THR A 15 9.91 11.26 17.34
C THR A 15 8.75 11.49 18.30
N PRO A 16 8.27 12.73 18.47
CA PRO A 16 7.15 12.98 19.37
C PRO A 16 5.88 12.28 18.85
N LYS A 17 5.18 11.57 19.75
CA LYS A 17 4.07 10.65 19.42
C LYS A 17 2.95 11.26 18.57
N TYR A 18 2.71 12.56 18.69
CA TYR A 18 1.71 13.26 17.88
C TYR A 18 2.09 13.32 16.40
N LEU A 19 3.39 13.45 16.07
CA LEU A 19 3.87 13.43 14.69
C LEU A 19 3.70 12.05 14.07
N SER A 20 3.86 10.97 14.84
CA SER A 20 3.68 9.60 14.35
C SER A 20 2.27 9.33 13.83
N ALA A 21 1.25 10.05 14.32
CA ALA A 21 -0.13 9.95 13.84
C ALA A 21 -0.51 11.06 12.84
N LEU A 22 -0.06 12.30 13.06
CA LEU A 22 -0.38 13.43 12.19
C LEU A 22 0.27 13.30 10.81
N VAL A 23 1.51 12.79 10.74
CA VAL A 23 2.22 12.69 9.46
C VAL A 23 1.50 11.75 8.48
N PRO A 24 1.13 10.51 8.84
CA PRO A 24 0.33 9.65 7.96
C PRO A 24 -1.02 10.27 7.58
N LEU A 25 -1.72 10.86 8.55
CA LEU A 25 -3.03 11.47 8.31
C LEU A 25 -2.96 12.61 7.29
N ILE A 26 -2.03 13.55 7.48
CA ILE A 26 -1.82 14.68 6.56
C ILE A 26 -1.38 14.17 5.19
N SER A 27 -0.55 13.11 5.15
CA SER A 27 -0.10 12.51 3.89
C SER A 27 -1.27 11.94 3.09
N VAL A 28 -2.20 11.25 3.75
CA VAL A 28 -3.42 10.73 3.11
C VAL A 28 -4.31 11.86 2.61
N LEU A 29 -4.51 12.91 3.41
CA LEU A 29 -5.30 14.07 3.00
C LEU A 29 -4.65 14.80 1.80
N ALA A 30 -3.33 14.98 1.82
CA ALA A 30 -2.59 15.59 0.72
C ALA A 30 -2.71 14.75 -0.57
N ALA A 31 -2.65 13.42 -0.46
CA ALA A 31 -2.84 12.52 -1.60
C ALA A 31 -4.26 12.62 -2.19
N LEU A 32 -5.30 12.69 -1.34
CA LEU A 32 -6.68 12.90 -1.79
C LEU A 32 -6.87 14.26 -2.46
N VAL A 33 -6.24 15.32 -1.94
CA VAL A 33 -6.31 16.64 -2.58
C VAL A 33 -5.59 16.63 -3.93
N ALA A 34 -4.39 16.05 -4.00
CA ALA A 34 -3.64 15.92 -5.24
C ALA A 34 -4.40 15.08 -6.29
N GLY A 35 -5.03 13.97 -5.87
CA GLY A 35 -5.87 13.15 -6.74
C GLY A 35 -7.12 13.90 -7.23
N ALA A 36 -7.76 14.69 -6.37
CA ALA A 36 -8.93 15.49 -6.75
C ALA A 36 -8.55 16.57 -7.78
N LEU A 37 -7.40 17.22 -7.60
CA LEU A 37 -6.85 18.15 -8.59
C LEU A 37 -6.59 17.45 -9.93
N PHE A 38 -6.02 16.25 -9.91
CA PHE A 38 -5.79 15.47 -11.13
C PHE A 38 -7.10 15.09 -11.84
N LEU A 39 -8.10 14.63 -11.10
CA LEU A 39 -9.42 14.26 -11.66
C LEU A 39 -10.13 15.47 -12.28
N THR A 40 -10.10 16.61 -11.59
CA THR A 40 -10.72 17.84 -12.10
C THR A 40 -10.01 18.36 -13.36
N VAL A 41 -8.68 18.30 -13.42
CA VAL A 41 -7.90 18.68 -14.62
C VAL A 41 -8.21 17.76 -15.81
N THR A 42 -8.48 16.48 -15.56
CA THR A 42 -8.84 15.50 -16.61
C THR A 42 -10.32 15.54 -16.99
N GLY A 43 -11.12 16.43 -16.39
CA GLY A 43 -12.54 16.62 -16.70
C GLY A 43 -13.50 15.69 -15.95
N TYR A 44 -13.00 14.93 -14.97
CA TYR A 44 -13.82 14.05 -14.13
C TYR A 44 -14.22 14.73 -12.81
N SER A 45 -15.42 14.42 -12.31
CA SER A 45 -15.89 14.88 -11.01
C SER A 45 -15.18 14.11 -9.89
N ALA A 46 -14.25 14.78 -9.19
CA ALA A 46 -13.49 14.17 -8.10
C ALA A 46 -14.39 13.61 -6.98
N ILE A 47 -15.48 14.31 -6.67
CA ILE A 47 -16.43 13.90 -5.62
C ILE A 47 -17.13 12.61 -6.02
N ASP A 48 -17.62 12.52 -7.26
CA ASP A 48 -18.34 11.33 -7.71
C ASP A 48 -17.39 10.14 -7.86
N THR A 49 -16.15 10.36 -8.33
CA THR A 49 -15.12 9.33 -8.36
C THR A 49 -14.81 8.79 -6.96
N TYR A 50 -14.62 9.66 -5.96
CA TYR A 50 -14.34 9.22 -4.60
C TYR A 50 -15.52 8.53 -3.93
N LYS A 51 -16.75 8.95 -4.22
CA LYS A 51 -17.95 8.22 -3.79
C LYS A 51 -17.98 6.82 -4.40
N ASN A 52 -17.80 6.71 -5.71
CA ASN A 52 -17.78 5.41 -6.39
C ASN A 52 -16.66 4.51 -5.86
N MET A 53 -15.46 5.04 -5.59
CA MET A 53 -14.37 4.26 -4.98
C MET A 53 -14.73 3.71 -3.59
N LEU A 54 -15.44 4.50 -2.77
CA LEU A 54 -15.91 4.04 -1.47
C LEU A 54 -17.04 3.01 -1.62
N ASP A 55 -17.95 3.22 -2.56
CA ASP A 55 -19.07 2.30 -2.82
C ASP A 55 -18.58 0.94 -3.30
N ASP A 56 -17.71 0.95 -4.31
CA ASP A 56 -17.13 -0.25 -4.92
C ASP A 56 -16.16 -0.96 -4.00
N GLY A 57 -15.48 -0.24 -3.09
CA GLY A 57 -14.52 -0.83 -2.16
C GLY A 57 -15.13 -1.36 -0.85
N PHE A 58 -16.07 -0.63 -0.25
CA PHE A 58 -16.46 -0.84 1.16
C PHE A 58 -17.96 -0.95 1.42
N LEU A 59 -18.83 -0.39 0.58
CA LEU A 59 -20.27 -0.33 0.88
C LEU A 59 -21.06 -1.50 0.28
N THR A 60 -20.45 -2.30 -0.59
CA THR A 60 -21.08 -3.50 -1.17
C THR A 60 -20.44 -4.79 -0.65
N TYR A 61 -21.23 -5.87 -0.57
CA TYR A 61 -20.73 -7.19 -0.16
C TYR A 61 -19.59 -7.69 -1.08
N ARG A 62 -19.75 -7.48 -2.39
CA ARG A 62 -18.72 -7.78 -3.38
C ARG A 62 -17.48 -6.94 -3.14
N GLY A 63 -17.64 -5.63 -2.94
CA GLY A 63 -16.53 -4.70 -2.68
C GLY A 63 -15.71 -5.08 -1.47
N ILE A 64 -16.36 -5.40 -0.34
CA ILE A 64 -15.66 -5.84 0.87
C ILE A 64 -14.89 -7.13 0.60
N THR A 65 -15.50 -8.09 -0.09
CA THR A 65 -14.87 -9.39 -0.38
C THR A 65 -13.65 -9.22 -1.29
N GLU A 66 -13.77 -8.41 -2.34
CA GLU A 66 -12.66 -8.09 -3.27
C GLU A 66 -11.54 -7.33 -2.55
N THR A 67 -11.90 -6.30 -1.77
CA THR A 67 -10.94 -5.50 -0.99
C THR A 67 -10.18 -6.35 0.00
N LEU A 68 -10.86 -7.24 0.75
CA LEU A 68 -10.20 -8.16 1.68
C LEU A 68 -9.33 -9.19 0.96
N GLY A 69 -9.80 -9.72 -0.17
CA GLY A 69 -9.04 -10.66 -0.99
C GLY A 69 -7.72 -10.06 -1.47
N LEU A 70 -7.76 -8.86 -2.04
CA LEU A 70 -6.56 -8.14 -2.49
C LEU A 70 -5.67 -7.70 -1.31
N SER A 71 -6.28 -7.19 -0.24
CA SER A 71 -5.53 -6.76 0.96
C SER A 71 -4.75 -7.91 1.59
N THR A 72 -5.32 -9.12 1.63
CA THR A 72 -4.64 -10.31 2.17
C THR A 72 -3.35 -10.60 1.41
N VAL A 73 -3.42 -10.59 0.08
CA VAL A 73 -2.26 -10.83 -0.79
C VAL A 73 -1.20 -9.74 -0.62
N LEU A 74 -1.62 -8.47 -0.57
CA LEU A 74 -0.73 -7.33 -0.37
C LEU A 74 -0.05 -7.34 1.01
N ILE A 75 -0.78 -7.70 2.07
CA ILE A 75 -0.23 -7.84 3.42
C ILE A 75 0.82 -8.95 3.46
N CYS A 76 0.53 -10.13 2.91
CA CYS A 76 1.49 -11.22 2.82
C CYS A 76 2.77 -10.80 2.07
N THR A 77 2.61 -10.06 0.98
CA THR A 77 3.73 -9.53 0.19
C THR A 77 4.55 -8.52 0.98
N GLY A 78 3.88 -7.61 1.70
CA GLY A 78 4.53 -6.64 2.58
C GLY A 78 5.32 -7.31 3.72
N ILE A 79 4.77 -8.38 4.32
CA ILE A 79 5.46 -9.17 5.34
C ILE A 79 6.70 -9.86 4.76
N ALA A 80 6.60 -10.44 3.56
CA ALA A 80 7.76 -11.04 2.89
C ALA A 80 8.87 -10.02 2.61
N ALA A 81 8.51 -8.81 2.18
CA ALA A 81 9.47 -7.72 1.98
C ALA A 81 10.09 -7.24 3.30
N ALA A 82 9.28 -7.07 4.35
CA ALA A 82 9.74 -6.68 5.68
C ALA A 82 10.75 -7.70 6.25
N PHE A 83 10.50 -8.98 6.05
CA PHE A 83 11.41 -10.06 6.45
C PHE A 83 12.75 -10.00 5.70
N SER A 84 12.75 -9.73 4.39
CA SER A 84 13.98 -9.52 3.61
C SER A 84 14.80 -8.34 4.13
N PHE A 85 14.13 -7.22 4.45
CA PHE A 85 14.81 -6.04 4.99
C PHE A 85 15.41 -6.27 6.37
N GLN A 86 14.79 -7.09 7.22
CA GLN A 86 15.38 -7.50 8.50
C GLN A 86 16.69 -8.27 8.33
N MET A 87 16.86 -8.98 7.22
CA MET A 87 18.10 -9.69 6.88
C MET A 87 19.15 -8.81 6.18
N ASN A 88 18.87 -7.50 6.02
CA ASN A 88 19.66 -6.59 5.17
C ASN A 88 19.79 -7.07 3.72
N LEU A 89 18.82 -7.84 3.23
CA LEU A 89 18.75 -8.31 1.86
C LEU A 89 17.80 -7.42 1.06
N TYR A 90 18.30 -6.88 -0.05
CA TYR A 90 17.47 -6.12 -0.99
C TYR A 90 16.75 -7.09 -1.94
N ASN A 91 15.44 -7.24 -1.77
CA ASN A 91 14.59 -7.94 -2.74
C ASN A 91 14.04 -6.94 -3.77
N ILE A 92 14.66 -6.87 -4.96
CA ILE A 92 14.20 -6.02 -6.06
C ILE A 92 13.04 -6.67 -6.86
N GLY A 93 12.94 -8.00 -6.83
CA GLY A 93 12.01 -8.77 -7.66
C GLY A 93 10.67 -9.11 -7.02
N GLY A 94 10.29 -8.46 -5.91
CA GLY A 94 9.09 -8.81 -5.13
C GLY A 94 7.79 -8.81 -5.94
N GLU A 95 7.63 -7.85 -6.85
CA GLU A 95 6.46 -7.78 -7.74
C GLU A 95 6.39 -8.98 -8.69
N GLY A 96 7.54 -9.40 -9.25
CA GLY A 96 7.64 -10.59 -10.09
C GLY A 96 7.33 -11.88 -9.34
N GLN A 97 7.79 -11.99 -8.09
CA GLN A 97 7.48 -13.12 -7.21
C GLN A 97 5.98 -13.21 -6.93
N LEU A 98 5.33 -12.07 -6.68
CA LEU A 98 3.89 -11.99 -6.51
C LEU A 98 3.16 -12.46 -7.78
N TYR A 99 3.53 -11.95 -8.96
CA TYR A 99 2.91 -12.38 -10.23
C TYR A 99 3.09 -13.86 -10.51
N LEU A 100 4.31 -14.40 -10.33
CA LEU A 100 4.57 -15.83 -10.50
C LEU A 100 3.76 -16.68 -9.50
N GLY A 101 3.61 -16.21 -8.26
CA GLY A 101 2.74 -16.86 -7.27
C GLY A 101 1.27 -16.87 -7.69
N MET A 102 0.76 -15.76 -8.21
CA MET A 102 -0.62 -15.69 -8.73
C MET A 102 -0.84 -16.62 -9.93
N ILE A 103 0.09 -16.64 -10.89
CA ILE A 103 0.04 -17.55 -12.04
C ILE A 103 0.08 -19.01 -11.58
N GLY A 104 0.99 -19.33 -10.66
CA GLY A 104 1.14 -20.68 -10.09
C GLY A 104 -0.12 -21.14 -9.34
N ALA A 105 -0.75 -20.27 -8.56
CA ALA A 105 -1.98 -20.56 -7.86
C ALA A 105 -3.15 -20.82 -8.83
N ALA A 106 -3.29 -20.00 -9.87
CA ALA A 106 -4.29 -20.20 -10.91
C ALA A 106 -4.07 -21.52 -11.68
N TRP A 107 -2.82 -21.80 -12.06
CA TRP A 107 -2.44 -23.06 -12.69
C TRP A 107 -2.75 -24.27 -11.81
N ALA A 108 -2.38 -24.23 -10.53
CA ALA A 108 -2.65 -25.29 -9.57
C ALA A 108 -4.16 -25.51 -9.38
N GLY A 109 -4.95 -24.44 -9.29
CA GLY A 109 -6.41 -24.52 -9.20
C GLY A 109 -7.03 -25.24 -10.41
N LEU A 110 -6.55 -24.96 -11.62
CA LEU A 110 -7.03 -25.59 -12.85
C LEU A 110 -6.55 -27.04 -12.99
N ALA A 111 -5.29 -27.33 -12.63
CA ALA A 111 -4.71 -28.66 -12.76
C ALA A 111 -5.23 -29.65 -11.69
N LEU A 112 -5.36 -29.19 -10.45
CA LEU A 112 -5.75 -30.01 -9.31
C LEU A 112 -7.25 -30.00 -9.05
N GLY A 113 -7.97 -28.96 -9.48
CA GLY A 113 -9.42 -28.82 -9.32
C GLY A 113 -10.23 -30.07 -9.69
N PRO A 114 -9.99 -30.70 -10.86
CA PRO A 114 -10.70 -31.93 -11.26
C PRO A 114 -10.39 -33.16 -10.40
N HIS A 115 -9.32 -33.13 -9.60
CA HIS A 115 -8.84 -34.26 -8.80
C HIS A 115 -9.17 -34.11 -7.30
N LEU A 116 -9.75 -32.98 -6.89
CA LEU A 116 -10.13 -32.73 -5.49
C LEU A 116 -11.53 -33.34 -5.21
N PRO A 117 -11.73 -33.97 -4.04
CA PRO A 117 -13.03 -34.45 -3.64
C PRO A 117 -13.99 -33.27 -3.47
N SER A 118 -15.19 -33.41 -4.07
CA SER A 118 -16.30 -32.45 -3.99
C SER A 118 -16.95 -32.40 -2.61
#